data_AF-A0A7X6PVU2-F1
#
_entry.id   AF-A0A7X6PVU2-F1
#
_cell.length_a   1.000
_cell.length_b   1.000
_cell.length_c   1.000
_cell.angle_alpha   90.00
_cell.angle_beta   90.00
_cell.angle_gamma   90.00
#
_symmetry.space_group_name_H-M   'P 1'
#
loop_
_entity.id
_entity.type
_entity.pdbx_description
1 polymer ?
#
loop_
_entity_poly.entity_id
_entity_poly.type
_entity_poly.pdbx_seq_one_letter_code
_entity_poly.pdbx_strand_id
1 'polypeptide(L)'
;MKVKLARSAGFCMGVRRAMEMALTEANRHQGVPLYTYGPLIHNNQVIDLLKSKKVQEVNDIKGITSGTVLIRAHGIPPEERNMLKSSGMNIIDATCPRVAKVQAIIRRHAKKGYTTVIAGDRDHAEVIGLVGYAEGKAVVINSPEELPELPGSEKVCLVAQTTQNEKLYEEIAFRVKERFPDAAIFNTICEATSERQSEVKEIAAHVDCMVVVGGYHSGNTKRLVQVSIEAGTPAYHVETEKEIRKEDFKGMEVVGVTAGASTPNWMIKSVVKEIEGIKGRNETAIECWLNKAFKFLLLSNIMVALGAFALSCAAAVLSGRRLSITYPLVSFFYIYAIHVFYRFLDKGASTYNDPERAGFYSRHRVFLGLSSILSIIFALIQAYSLGIRVVIIMSCLSLLGVFYSIPIVPSGVRHLS
;
A
#
# COMPACT_ATOMS: atom_id res chain seq x y z
N MET A 1 19.85 7.98 9.32
CA MET A 1 19.88 8.61 7.97
C MET A 1 18.56 9.29 7.69
N LYS A 2 18.54 10.46 7.04
CA LYS A 2 17.30 11.18 6.75
C LYS A 2 16.64 10.62 5.50
N VAL A 3 15.32 10.40 5.56
CA VAL A 3 14.53 9.96 4.41
C VAL A 3 13.58 11.07 3.97
N LYS A 4 13.55 11.36 2.66
CA LYS A 4 12.52 12.18 2.00
C LYS A 4 11.56 11.28 1.24
N LEU A 5 10.42 10.97 1.85
CA LEU A 5 9.38 10.16 1.21
C LEU A 5 8.51 11.03 0.29
N ALA A 6 8.38 10.61 -0.96
CA ALA A 6 7.46 11.21 -1.93
C ALA A 6 6.01 11.10 -1.43
N ARG A 7 5.26 12.20 -1.50
CA ARG A 7 3.85 12.28 -1.07
C ARG A 7 2.96 11.41 -1.95
N SER A 8 3.30 11.27 -3.22
CA SER A 8 2.59 10.43 -4.19
C SER A 8 2.99 8.95 -4.14
N ALA A 9 3.91 8.55 -3.25
CA ALA A 9 4.40 7.18 -3.14
C ALA A 9 3.27 6.20 -2.82
N GLY A 10 3.23 5.09 -3.58
CA GLY A 10 2.31 3.98 -3.35
C GLY A 10 1.00 4.11 -4.10
N PHE A 11 -0.03 3.43 -3.58
CA PHE A 11 -1.30 3.22 -4.27
C PHE A 11 -1.92 4.48 -4.88
N CYS A 12 -2.12 4.46 -6.20
CA CYS A 12 -2.98 5.42 -6.87
C CYS A 12 -4.46 5.15 -6.54
N MET A 13 -5.34 6.08 -6.89
CA MET A 13 -6.79 5.93 -6.66
C MET A 13 -7.36 4.64 -7.26
N GLY A 14 -6.99 4.30 -8.50
CA GLY A 14 -7.49 3.11 -9.20
C GLY A 14 -7.09 1.80 -8.50
N VAL A 15 -5.82 1.70 -8.09
CA VAL A 15 -5.31 0.53 -7.35
C VAL A 15 -5.95 0.43 -5.97
N ARG A 16 -6.05 1.54 -5.24
CA ARG A 16 -6.70 1.58 -3.92
C ARG A 16 -8.16 1.13 -4.01
N ARG A 17 -8.92 1.65 -4.97
CA ARG A 17 -10.30 1.24 -5.22
C ARG A 17 -10.40 -0.27 -5.49
N ALA A 18 -9.53 -0.80 -6.35
CA ALA A 18 -9.53 -2.23 -6.67
C ALA A 18 -9.21 -3.10 -5.44
N MET A 19 -8.23 -2.69 -4.64
CA MET A 19 -7.88 -3.36 -3.39
C MET A 19 -8.99 -3.29 -2.34
N GLU A 20 -9.62 -2.13 -2.16
CA GLU A 20 -10.75 -1.96 -1.25
C GLU A 20 -11.93 -2.84 -1.65
N MET A 21 -12.24 -2.94 -2.94
CA MET A 21 -13.27 -3.84 -3.45
C MET A 21 -12.95 -5.30 -3.15
N ALA A 22 -11.73 -5.75 -3.47
CA ALA A 22 -11.31 -7.13 -3.24
C ALA A 22 -11.31 -7.50 -1.76
N LEU A 23 -10.77 -6.63 -0.89
CA LEU A 23 -10.72 -6.90 0.55
C LEU A 23 -12.10 -6.80 1.22
N THR A 24 -12.95 -5.87 0.78
CA THR A 24 -14.32 -5.76 1.28
C THR A 24 -15.12 -7.02 0.94
N GLU A 25 -15.03 -7.47 -0.31
CA GLU A 25 -15.71 -8.67 -0.76
C GLU A 25 -15.19 -9.93 -0.06
N ALA A 26 -13.87 -10.06 0.08
CA ALA A 26 -13.24 -11.17 0.81
C ALA A 26 -13.68 -11.23 2.28
N ASN A 27 -13.97 -10.07 2.91
CA ASN A 27 -14.45 -10.02 4.30
C ASN A 27 -15.96 -10.28 4.41
N ARG A 28 -16.76 -9.95 3.39
CA ARG A 28 -18.21 -10.18 3.37
C ARG A 28 -18.58 -11.64 3.16
N HIS A 29 -17.89 -12.32 2.25
CA HIS A 29 -18.29 -13.64 1.79
C HIS A 29 -17.47 -14.76 2.47
N GLN A 30 -17.81 -15.09 3.72
CA GLN A 30 -17.28 -16.30 4.36
C GLN A 30 -17.94 -17.55 3.77
N GLY A 31 -17.41 -18.03 2.63
CA GLY A 31 -17.80 -19.33 2.05
C GLY A 31 -18.08 -19.31 0.55
N VAL A 32 -18.32 -18.15 -0.05
CA VAL A 32 -18.43 -18.01 -1.51
C VAL A 32 -17.03 -17.78 -2.09
N PRO A 33 -16.59 -18.57 -3.08
CA PRO A 33 -15.30 -18.34 -3.73
C PRO A 33 -15.24 -16.94 -4.37
N LEU A 34 -14.14 -16.23 -4.11
CA LEU A 34 -13.82 -14.93 -4.71
C LEU A 34 -12.61 -15.08 -5.62
N TYR A 35 -12.81 -14.71 -6.88
CA TYR A 35 -11.79 -14.77 -7.92
C TYR A 35 -11.40 -13.38 -8.39
N THR A 36 -10.15 -13.21 -8.79
CA THR A 36 -9.68 -12.07 -9.59
C THR A 36 -9.40 -12.56 -10.99
N TYR A 37 -9.91 -11.85 -12.00
CA TYR A 37 -9.69 -12.21 -13.39
C TYR A 37 -8.36 -11.62 -13.88
N GLY A 38 -7.33 -12.46 -13.87
CA GLY A 38 -5.92 -12.10 -13.90
C GLY A 38 -5.44 -11.41 -12.63
N PRO A 39 -4.14 -11.03 -12.55
CA PRO A 39 -3.60 -10.33 -11.41
C PRO A 39 -4.37 -9.02 -11.17
N LEU A 40 -4.89 -8.84 -9.95
CA LEU A 40 -5.64 -7.62 -9.58
C LEU A 40 -4.79 -6.37 -9.83
N ILE A 41 -3.50 -6.46 -9.44
CA ILE A 41 -2.44 -5.49 -9.68
C ILE A 41 -1.09 -6.21 -9.87
N HIS A 42 -0.11 -5.52 -10.46
CA HIS A 42 1.25 -6.03 -10.63
C HIS A 42 2.10 -5.80 -9.37
N ASN A 43 1.85 -6.60 -8.31
CA ASN A 43 2.65 -6.64 -7.08
C ASN A 43 2.52 -8.01 -6.40
N ASN A 44 3.62 -8.78 -6.33
CA ASN A 44 3.63 -10.15 -5.84
C ASN A 44 3.20 -10.26 -4.38
N GLN A 45 3.65 -9.33 -3.54
CA GLN A 45 3.34 -9.32 -2.12
C GLN A 45 1.85 -9.04 -1.84
N VAL A 46 1.22 -8.23 -2.69
CA VAL A 46 -0.24 -8.01 -2.65
C VAL A 46 -1.00 -9.23 -3.16
N ILE A 47 -0.50 -9.91 -4.19
CA ILE A 47 -1.08 -11.17 -4.65
C ILE A 47 -1.05 -12.22 -3.53
N ASP A 48 0.06 -12.33 -2.78
CA ASP A 48 0.17 -13.24 -1.64
C ASP A 48 -0.78 -12.87 -0.49
N LEU A 49 -0.94 -11.56 -0.22
CA LEU A 49 -1.95 -11.08 0.73
C LEU A 49 -3.36 -11.50 0.32
N LEU A 50 -3.74 -11.32 -0.95
CA LEU A 50 -5.05 -11.72 -1.47
C LEU A 50 -5.26 -13.24 -1.37
N LYS A 51 -4.24 -14.05 -1.70
CA LYS A 51 -4.28 -15.51 -1.51
C LYS A 51 -4.51 -15.91 -0.05
N SER A 52 -3.85 -15.24 0.91
CA SER A 52 -4.08 -15.46 2.35
C SER A 52 -5.51 -15.14 2.80
N LYS A 53 -6.20 -14.29 2.03
CA LYS A 53 -7.61 -13.93 2.21
C LYS A 53 -8.56 -14.80 1.40
N LYS A 54 -8.07 -15.92 0.85
CA LYS A 54 -8.82 -16.86 -0.01
C LYS A 54 -9.33 -16.23 -1.30
N VAL A 55 -8.71 -15.15 -1.76
CA VAL A 55 -8.96 -14.58 -3.09
C VAL A 55 -8.04 -15.28 -4.08
N GLN A 56 -8.63 -15.97 -5.06
CA GLN A 56 -7.88 -16.75 -6.03
C GLN A 56 -7.72 -15.98 -7.35
N GLU A 57 -6.54 -16.02 -7.94
CA GLU A 57 -6.31 -15.48 -9.28
C GLU A 57 -6.65 -16.54 -10.33
N VAL A 58 -7.41 -16.17 -11.36
CA VAL A 58 -7.78 -17.05 -12.47
C VAL A 58 -7.61 -16.33 -13.81
N ASN A 59 -7.06 -17.02 -14.80
CA ASN A 59 -6.91 -16.48 -16.16
C ASN A 59 -8.11 -16.83 -17.07
N ASP A 60 -8.89 -17.83 -16.68
CA ASP A 60 -10.11 -18.26 -17.35
C ASP A 60 -11.09 -18.74 -16.28
N ILE A 61 -12.37 -18.66 -16.59
CA ILE A 61 -13.48 -19.06 -15.73
C ILE A 61 -14.10 -20.40 -16.18
N LYS A 62 -13.54 -21.06 -17.20
CA LYS A 62 -13.92 -22.42 -17.58
C LYS A 62 -13.83 -23.36 -16.38
N GLY A 63 -14.94 -24.04 -16.08
CA GLY A 63 -15.06 -24.94 -14.93
C GLY A 63 -15.42 -24.24 -13.61
N ILE A 64 -15.51 -22.91 -13.58
CA ILE A 64 -15.97 -22.14 -12.41
C ILE A 64 -17.44 -21.78 -12.64
N THR A 65 -18.33 -22.45 -11.92
CA THR A 65 -19.79 -22.35 -12.11
C THR A 65 -20.50 -21.50 -11.04
N SER A 66 -19.78 -21.06 -10.01
CA SER A 66 -20.34 -20.22 -8.95
C SER A 66 -19.25 -19.37 -8.30
N GLY A 67 -19.65 -18.24 -7.71
CA GLY A 67 -18.75 -17.34 -7.01
C GLY A 67 -18.88 -15.89 -7.45
N THR A 68 -18.01 -15.05 -6.90
CA THR A 68 -17.81 -13.67 -7.34
C THR A 68 -16.50 -13.60 -8.13
N VAL A 69 -16.50 -12.96 -9.30
CA VAL A 69 -15.31 -12.65 -10.09
C VAL A 69 -15.09 -11.14 -10.13
N LEU A 70 -13.87 -10.72 -9.82
CA LEU A 70 -13.47 -9.32 -9.78
C LEU A 70 -12.57 -9.00 -10.97
N ILE A 71 -13.01 -8.08 -11.83
CA ILE A 71 -12.27 -7.62 -13.00
C ILE A 71 -11.13 -6.70 -12.52
N ARG A 72 -9.90 -6.99 -12.92
CA ARG A 72 -8.69 -6.23 -12.55
C ARG A 72 -8.74 -4.74 -12.91
N ALA A 73 -7.92 -3.94 -12.23
CA ALA A 73 -7.90 -2.48 -12.41
C ALA A 73 -7.56 -2.03 -13.84
N HIS A 74 -6.80 -2.84 -14.58
CA HIS A 74 -6.42 -2.64 -15.97
C HIS A 74 -7.57 -2.85 -16.97
N GLY A 75 -8.71 -3.37 -16.50
CA GLY A 75 -9.81 -3.79 -17.36
C GLY A 75 -9.54 -5.08 -18.12
N ILE A 76 -10.52 -5.43 -18.95
CA ILE A 76 -10.56 -6.60 -19.82
C ILE A 76 -11.22 -6.24 -21.16
N PRO A 77 -10.94 -6.99 -22.24
CA PRO A 77 -11.65 -6.88 -23.52
C PRO A 77 -13.18 -7.07 -23.40
N PRO A 78 -13.97 -6.50 -24.32
CA PRO A 78 -15.42 -6.69 -24.38
C PRO A 78 -15.86 -8.15 -24.47
N GLU A 79 -15.11 -8.98 -25.19
CA GLU A 79 -15.39 -10.41 -25.40
C GLU A 79 -15.31 -11.19 -24.08
N GLU A 80 -14.23 -10.99 -23.32
CA GLU A 80 -14.05 -11.57 -21.99
C GLU A 80 -15.12 -11.07 -21.03
N ARG A 81 -15.48 -9.78 -21.07
CA ARG A 81 -16.56 -9.23 -20.26
C ARG A 81 -17.91 -9.88 -20.55
N ASN A 82 -18.21 -10.16 -21.83
CA ASN A 82 -19.44 -10.84 -22.21
C ASN A 82 -19.43 -12.31 -21.77
N MET A 83 -18.29 -12.99 -21.90
CA MET A 83 -18.10 -14.34 -21.38
C MET A 83 -18.35 -14.41 -19.87
N LEU A 84 -17.80 -13.47 -19.08
CA LEU A 84 -18.06 -13.40 -17.64
C LEU A 84 -19.56 -13.20 -17.35
N LYS A 85 -20.26 -12.32 -18.09
CA LYS A 85 -21.71 -12.11 -17.91
C LYS A 85 -22.53 -13.36 -18.21
N SER A 86 -22.14 -14.14 -19.21
CA SER A 86 -22.81 -15.39 -19.57
C SER A 86 -22.52 -16.55 -18.61
N SER A 87 -21.56 -16.41 -17.69
CA SER A 87 -21.17 -17.47 -16.75
C SER A 87 -22.13 -17.68 -15.56
N GLY A 88 -23.01 -16.71 -15.29
CA GLY A 88 -23.88 -16.72 -14.11
C GLY A 88 -23.19 -16.33 -12.79
N MET A 89 -21.89 -16.02 -12.81
CA MET A 89 -21.17 -15.51 -11.64
C MET A 89 -21.55 -14.06 -11.31
N ASN A 90 -21.39 -13.68 -10.04
CA ASN A 90 -21.46 -12.28 -9.64
C ASN A 90 -20.19 -11.55 -10.12
N ILE A 91 -20.35 -10.39 -10.77
CA ILE A 91 -19.22 -9.66 -11.37
C ILE A 91 -19.03 -8.35 -10.63
N ILE A 92 -17.83 -8.15 -10.09
CA ILE A 92 -17.39 -6.86 -9.54
C ILE A 92 -16.39 -6.24 -10.50
N ASP A 93 -16.70 -5.05 -11.02
CA ASP A 93 -15.83 -4.35 -11.96
C ASP A 93 -14.90 -3.36 -11.25
N ALA A 94 -13.67 -3.80 -10.99
CA ALA A 94 -12.65 -2.95 -10.40
C ALA A 94 -11.82 -2.17 -11.44
N THR A 95 -12.20 -2.17 -12.73
CA THR A 95 -11.55 -1.36 -13.77
C THR A 95 -11.42 0.10 -13.31
N CYS A 96 -10.22 0.66 -13.45
CA CYS A 96 -9.97 2.04 -13.06
C CYS A 96 -10.82 2.99 -13.93
N PRO A 97 -11.51 4.00 -13.36
CA PRO A 97 -12.31 4.94 -14.14
C PRO A 97 -11.51 5.68 -15.23
N ARG A 98 -10.20 5.86 -15.04
CA ARG A 98 -9.31 6.45 -16.05
C ARG A 98 -9.13 5.51 -17.25
N VAL A 99 -8.95 4.20 -17.02
CA VAL A 99 -8.90 3.18 -18.08
C VAL A 99 -10.25 3.08 -18.80
N ALA A 100 -11.35 3.06 -18.05
CA ALA A 100 -12.70 3.02 -18.63
C ALA A 100 -12.98 4.24 -19.55
N LYS A 101 -12.42 5.41 -19.23
CA LYS A 101 -12.48 6.60 -20.10
C LYS A 101 -11.76 6.35 -21.43
N VAL A 102 -10.58 5.73 -21.43
CA VAL A 102 -9.84 5.38 -22.65
C VAL A 102 -10.64 4.38 -23.49
N GLN A 103 -11.16 3.32 -22.87
CA GLN A 103 -12.05 2.34 -23.53
C GLN A 103 -13.26 3.02 -24.20
N ALA A 104 -13.86 4.01 -23.53
CA ALA A 104 -14.98 4.78 -24.08
C ALA A 104 -14.58 5.67 -25.26
N ILE A 105 -13.39 6.28 -25.24
CA ILE A 105 -12.83 7.05 -26.35
C ILE A 105 -12.60 6.15 -27.56
N ILE A 106 -11.92 5.01 -27.37
CA ILE A 106 -11.65 4.04 -28.44
C ILE A 106 -12.95 3.57 -29.07
N ARG A 107 -13.89 3.07 -28.26
CA ARG A 107 -15.20 2.60 -28.73
C ARG A 107 -15.98 3.65 -29.51
N ARG A 108 -15.93 4.92 -29.07
CA ARG A 108 -16.63 6.02 -29.76
C ARG A 108 -16.04 6.28 -31.15
N HIS A 109 -14.72 6.20 -31.29
CA HIS A 109 -14.04 6.48 -32.56
C HIS A 109 -14.07 5.28 -33.50
N ALA A 110 -13.96 4.05 -32.97
CA ALA A 110 -14.16 2.82 -33.73
C ALA A 110 -15.51 2.82 -34.47
N LYS A 111 -16.60 3.16 -33.78
CA LYS A 111 -17.94 3.33 -34.37
C LYS A 111 -18.05 4.41 -35.46
N LYS A 112 -17.11 5.35 -35.50
CA LYS A 112 -17.01 6.40 -36.53
C LYS A 112 -16.07 6.01 -37.68
N GLY A 113 -15.56 4.78 -37.67
CA GLY A 113 -14.66 4.24 -38.69
C GLY A 113 -13.19 4.58 -38.49
N TYR A 114 -12.77 5.07 -37.32
CA TYR A 114 -11.37 5.40 -37.05
C TYR A 114 -10.53 4.14 -36.81
N THR A 115 -9.30 4.13 -37.31
CA THR A 115 -8.23 3.24 -36.86
C THR A 115 -7.66 3.78 -35.56
N THR A 116 -7.63 2.97 -34.51
CA THR A 116 -7.07 3.34 -33.21
C THR A 116 -5.58 3.01 -33.18
N VAL A 117 -4.74 4.01 -32.92
CA VAL A 117 -3.32 3.83 -32.61
C VAL A 117 -3.18 3.95 -31.09
N ILE A 118 -2.59 2.94 -30.46
CA ILE A 118 -2.37 2.89 -29.01
C ILE A 118 -0.86 3.00 -28.77
N ALA A 119 -0.43 4.10 -28.17
CA ALA A 119 0.95 4.26 -27.71
C ALA A 119 1.12 3.54 -26.37
N GLY A 120 1.74 2.37 -26.37
CA GLY A 120 1.84 1.51 -25.19
C GLY A 120 2.54 0.18 -25.46
N ASP A 121 2.64 -0.63 -24.41
CA ASP A 121 3.24 -1.96 -24.48
C ASP A 121 2.19 -3.01 -24.91
N ARG A 122 2.44 -3.73 -26.02
CA ARG A 122 1.53 -4.75 -26.58
C ARG A 122 1.16 -5.84 -25.59
N ASP A 123 2.10 -6.22 -24.74
CA ASP A 123 1.93 -7.35 -23.82
C ASP A 123 1.27 -6.91 -22.50
N HIS A 124 1.04 -5.61 -22.32
CA HIS A 124 0.47 -5.08 -21.09
C HIS A 124 -1.05 -5.32 -21.02
N ALA A 125 -1.51 -5.81 -19.87
CA ALA A 125 -2.91 -6.14 -19.58
C ALA A 125 -3.90 -5.02 -19.94
N GLU A 126 -3.54 -3.77 -19.65
CA GLU A 126 -4.35 -2.59 -20.03
C GLU A 126 -4.48 -2.47 -21.55
N VAL A 127 -3.37 -2.58 -22.29
CA VAL A 127 -3.34 -2.40 -23.74
C VAL A 127 -4.12 -3.51 -24.44
N ILE A 128 -3.97 -4.76 -23.99
CA ILE A 128 -4.80 -5.89 -24.44
C ILE A 128 -6.29 -5.56 -24.25
N GLY A 129 -6.65 -5.04 -23.07
CA GLY A 129 -8.00 -4.57 -22.79
C GLY A 129 -8.48 -3.46 -23.73
N LEU A 130 -7.63 -2.47 -24.03
CA LEU A 130 -7.93 -1.35 -24.92
C LEU A 130 -8.12 -1.79 -26.38
N VAL A 131 -7.28 -2.69 -26.88
CA VAL A 131 -7.35 -3.26 -28.24
C VAL A 131 -8.73 -3.84 -28.53
N GLY A 132 -9.33 -4.56 -27.58
CA GLY A 132 -10.66 -5.15 -27.73
C GLY A 132 -11.79 -4.13 -27.98
N TYR A 133 -11.62 -2.87 -27.58
CA TYR A 133 -12.65 -1.83 -27.81
C TYR A 133 -12.57 -1.18 -29.21
N ALA A 134 -11.58 -1.53 -30.02
CA ALA A 134 -11.32 -0.92 -31.32
C ALA A 134 -12.01 -1.61 -32.50
N GLU A 135 -12.89 -2.59 -32.26
CA GLU A 135 -13.65 -3.32 -33.30
C GLU A 135 -12.73 -3.90 -34.41
N GLY A 136 -11.57 -4.45 -34.01
CA GLY A 136 -10.58 -5.06 -34.92
C GLY A 136 -9.67 -4.06 -35.64
N LYS A 137 -9.79 -2.75 -35.39
CA LYS A 137 -9.01 -1.69 -36.04
C LYS A 137 -8.05 -1.00 -35.07
N ALA A 138 -7.27 -1.78 -34.32
CA ALA A 138 -6.23 -1.26 -33.42
C ALA A 138 -4.83 -1.59 -33.95
N VAL A 139 -3.91 -0.64 -33.78
CA VAL A 139 -2.47 -0.87 -33.90
C VAL A 139 -1.79 -0.34 -32.64
N VAL A 140 -0.88 -1.13 -32.08
CA VAL A 140 -0.11 -0.75 -30.90
C VAL A 140 1.32 -0.46 -31.34
N ILE A 141 1.84 0.70 -30.92
CA ILE A 141 3.22 1.12 -31.15
C ILE A 141 3.86 1.51 -29.82
N ASN A 142 5.14 1.21 -29.66
CA ASN A 142 5.91 1.62 -28.50
C ASN A 142 6.90 2.75 -28.81
N SER A 143 7.12 3.05 -30.10
CA SER A 143 8.13 4.01 -30.53
C SER A 143 7.70 4.78 -31.80
N PRO A 144 8.22 6.00 -32.02
CA PRO A 144 7.99 6.74 -33.26
C PRO A 144 8.48 6.01 -34.52
N GLU A 145 9.46 5.12 -34.39
CA GLU A 145 10.06 4.37 -35.50
C GLU A 145 9.10 3.32 -36.09
N GLU A 146 8.10 2.87 -35.33
CA GLU A 146 7.06 1.94 -35.80
C GLU A 146 5.97 2.65 -36.62
N LEU A 147 5.94 3.99 -36.64
CA LEU A 147 4.91 4.75 -37.36
C LEU A 147 4.83 4.45 -38.85
N PRO A 148 5.94 4.33 -39.61
CA PRO A 148 5.93 4.01 -41.05
C PRO A 148 5.17 2.71 -41.39
N GLU A 149 5.16 1.74 -40.49
CA GLU A 149 4.50 0.44 -40.67
C GLU A 149 2.97 0.51 -40.54
N LEU A 150 2.43 1.62 -40.03
CA LEU A 150 0.99 1.78 -39.89
C LEU A 150 0.29 1.74 -41.26
N PRO A 151 -0.82 1.00 -41.40
CA PRO A 151 -1.60 1.00 -42.62
C PRO A 151 -2.14 2.41 -42.88
N GLY A 152 -2.26 2.76 -44.17
CA GLY A 152 -2.96 3.98 -44.57
C GLY A 152 -4.38 3.96 -44.03
N SER A 153 -4.80 5.05 -43.39
CA SER A 153 -6.17 5.24 -42.89
C SER A 153 -6.54 6.71 -42.99
N GLU A 154 -7.76 6.99 -43.47
CA GLU A 154 -8.29 8.35 -43.56
C GLU A 154 -8.61 8.95 -42.17
N LYS A 155 -8.85 8.09 -41.17
CA LYS A 155 -9.28 8.51 -39.83
C LYS A 155 -8.48 7.78 -38.77
N VAL A 156 -7.60 8.50 -38.08
CA VAL A 156 -6.75 7.96 -37.01
C VAL A 156 -7.13 8.54 -35.66
N CYS A 157 -7.25 7.68 -34.66
CA CYS A 157 -7.46 8.06 -33.26
C CYS A 157 -6.25 7.59 -32.45
N LEU A 158 -5.45 8.52 -31.91
CA LEU A 158 -4.30 8.19 -31.07
C LEU A 158 -4.68 8.30 -29.58
N VAL A 159 -4.43 7.22 -28.83
CA VAL A 159 -4.54 7.18 -27.37
C VAL A 159 -3.23 6.64 -26.76
N ALA A 160 -2.99 6.92 -25.48
CA ALA A 160 -1.88 6.39 -24.72
C ALA A 160 -2.34 5.34 -23.68
N GLN A 161 -1.50 4.36 -23.38
CA GLN A 161 -1.58 3.62 -22.12
C GLN A 161 -1.48 4.61 -20.94
N THR A 162 -2.28 4.42 -19.89
CA THR A 162 -2.40 5.39 -18.78
C THR A 162 -1.10 5.59 -17.98
N THR A 163 -0.17 4.65 -18.09
CA THR A 163 1.15 4.66 -17.45
C THR A 163 2.30 4.96 -18.44
N GLN A 164 2.00 5.43 -19.65
CA GLN A 164 3.02 5.71 -20.67
C GLN A 164 3.92 6.90 -20.29
N ASN A 165 5.12 6.95 -20.89
CA ASN A 165 6.03 8.07 -20.83
C ASN A 165 5.48 9.27 -21.62
N GLU A 166 5.33 10.40 -20.95
CA GLU A 166 4.77 11.63 -21.51
C GLU A 166 5.59 12.19 -22.67
N LYS A 167 6.92 12.25 -22.54
CA LYS A 167 7.82 12.75 -23.59
C LYS A 167 7.77 11.86 -24.84
N LEU A 168 7.78 10.54 -24.64
CA LEU A 168 7.68 9.59 -25.74
C LEU A 168 6.32 9.68 -26.43
N TYR A 169 5.25 9.84 -25.66
CA TYR A 169 3.92 10.03 -26.22
C TYR A 169 3.80 11.33 -27.02
N GLU A 170 4.38 12.43 -26.53
CA GLU A 170 4.41 13.70 -27.26
C GLU A 170 5.14 13.56 -28.60
N GLU A 171 6.26 12.85 -28.64
CA GLU A 171 6.99 12.56 -29.87
C GLU A 171 6.16 11.71 -30.85
N ILE A 172 5.54 10.63 -30.37
CA ILE A 172 4.63 9.81 -31.17
C ILE A 172 3.45 10.66 -31.69
N ALA A 173 2.85 11.48 -30.84
CA ALA A 173 1.73 12.33 -31.20
C ALA A 173 2.09 13.35 -32.28
N PHE A 174 3.27 13.96 -32.18
CA PHE A 174 3.81 14.86 -33.19
C PHE A 174 3.94 14.16 -34.55
N ARG A 175 4.63 13.01 -34.59
CA ARG A 175 4.85 12.25 -35.84
C ARG A 175 3.55 11.67 -36.41
N VAL A 176 2.60 11.27 -35.57
CA VAL A 176 1.24 10.88 -36.00
C VAL A 176 0.54 12.04 -36.68
N LYS A 177 0.64 13.26 -36.13
CA LYS A 177 0.01 14.45 -36.70
C LYS A 177 0.62 14.85 -38.04
N GLU A 178 1.94 14.70 -38.20
CA GLU A 178 2.62 14.92 -39.48
C GLU A 178 2.14 13.95 -40.56
N ARG A 179 2.03 12.65 -40.23
CA ARG A 179 1.59 11.63 -41.19
C ARG A 179 0.07 11.65 -41.45
N PHE A 180 -0.72 11.96 -40.43
CA PHE A 180 -2.18 11.97 -40.46
C PHE A 180 -2.69 13.31 -39.92
N PRO A 181 -2.77 14.36 -40.77
CA PRO A 181 -3.14 15.71 -40.35
C PRO A 181 -4.48 15.81 -39.61
N ASP A 182 -5.46 14.96 -39.96
CA ASP A 182 -6.78 14.92 -39.33
C ASP A 182 -6.88 13.94 -38.15
N ALA A 183 -5.75 13.41 -37.67
CA ALA A 183 -5.75 12.51 -36.51
C ALA A 183 -6.34 13.18 -35.27
N ALA A 184 -7.23 12.44 -34.60
CA ALA A 184 -7.78 12.78 -33.30
C ALA A 184 -6.82 12.29 -32.21
N ILE A 185 -6.14 13.22 -31.54
CA ILE A 185 -5.11 12.90 -30.54
C ILE A 185 -5.67 13.10 -29.14
N PHE A 186 -5.61 12.06 -28.32
CA PHE A 186 -6.04 12.09 -26.93
C PHE A 186 -4.90 11.68 -26.01
N ASN A 187 -4.34 12.64 -25.28
CA ASN A 187 -3.44 12.32 -24.17
C ASN A 187 -4.27 11.65 -23.06
N THR A 188 -4.13 10.34 -22.95
CA THR A 188 -4.82 9.51 -21.96
C THR A 188 -3.91 9.01 -20.84
N ILE A 189 -2.71 9.57 -20.73
CA ILE A 189 -1.82 9.35 -19.58
C ILE A 189 -2.53 9.88 -18.32
N CYS A 190 -2.47 9.12 -17.23
CA CYS A 190 -3.12 9.49 -15.99
C CYS A 190 -2.34 10.61 -15.28
N GLU A 191 -3.03 11.63 -14.75
CA GLU A 191 -2.45 12.70 -13.92
C GLU A 191 -1.58 12.13 -12.78
N ALA A 192 -2.02 11.04 -12.16
CA ALA A 192 -1.31 10.38 -11.07
C ALA A 192 0.08 9.85 -11.52
N THR A 193 0.23 9.50 -12.80
CA THR A 193 1.51 9.10 -13.40
C THR A 193 2.43 10.31 -13.55
N SER A 194 1.93 11.41 -14.12
CA SER A 194 2.70 12.64 -14.33
C SER A 194 3.10 13.33 -13.02
N GLU A 195 2.20 13.37 -12.02
CA GLU A 195 2.48 13.89 -10.67
C GLU A 195 3.62 13.12 -10.00
N ARG A 196 3.60 11.78 -10.04
CA ARG A 196 4.68 10.95 -9.47
C ARG A 196 6.02 11.20 -10.13
N GLN A 197 6.04 11.28 -11.47
CA GLN A 197 7.27 11.52 -12.21
C GLN A 197 7.84 12.91 -11.91
N SER A 198 6.97 13.92 -11.79
CA SER A 198 7.37 15.29 -11.46
C SER A 198 7.92 15.39 -10.03
N GLU A 199 7.24 14.79 -9.05
CA GLU A 199 7.71 14.77 -7.66
C GLU A 199 9.03 14.01 -7.50
N VAL A 200 9.25 12.93 -8.26
CA VAL A 200 10.54 12.23 -8.27
C VAL A 200 11.67 13.15 -8.75
N LYS A 201 11.46 13.94 -9.81
CA LYS A 201 12.46 14.90 -10.29
C LYS A 201 12.76 15.98 -9.25
N GLU A 202 11.74 16.48 -8.58
CA GLU A 202 11.90 17.49 -7.51
C GLU A 202 12.69 16.93 -6.32
N ILE A 203 12.39 15.72 -5.88
CA ILE A 203 13.09 15.09 -4.75
C ILE A 203 14.53 14.75 -5.13
N ALA A 204 14.76 14.22 -6.34
CA ALA A 204 16.07 13.84 -6.85
C ALA A 204 17.08 14.99 -6.74
N ALA A 205 16.67 16.22 -6.99
CA ALA A 205 17.52 17.42 -6.87
C ALA A 205 18.04 17.71 -5.45
N HIS A 206 17.55 17.01 -4.42
CA HIS A 206 17.81 17.34 -3.02
C HIS A 206 18.16 16.11 -2.15
N VAL A 207 18.63 15.03 -2.77
CA VAL A 207 19.00 13.77 -2.10
C VAL A 207 20.26 13.17 -2.72
N ASP A 208 20.96 12.32 -1.97
CA ASP A 208 22.17 11.63 -2.45
C ASP A 208 21.82 10.46 -3.39
N CYS A 209 20.67 9.83 -3.17
CA CYS A 209 20.12 8.79 -4.04
C CYS A 209 18.60 8.69 -3.91
N MET A 210 17.99 8.04 -4.91
CA MET A 210 16.58 7.66 -4.91
C MET A 210 16.45 6.16 -4.67
N VAL A 211 15.53 5.75 -3.81
CA VAL A 211 15.08 4.36 -3.66
C VAL A 211 13.64 4.28 -4.16
N VAL A 212 13.41 3.44 -5.16
CA VAL A 212 12.12 3.23 -5.81
C VAL A 212 11.58 1.87 -5.41
N VAL A 213 10.50 1.87 -4.62
CA VAL A 213 9.92 0.64 -4.05
C VAL A 213 8.79 0.12 -4.95
N GLY A 214 8.91 -1.12 -5.42
CA GLY A 214 7.84 -1.79 -6.15
C GLY A 214 8.31 -2.95 -7.01
N GLY A 215 7.35 -3.71 -7.55
CA GLY A 215 7.63 -4.92 -8.33
C GLY A 215 8.54 -4.67 -9.54
N TYR A 216 9.50 -5.57 -9.81
CA TYR A 216 10.38 -5.48 -10.99
C TYR A 216 9.61 -5.57 -12.31
N HIS A 217 8.42 -6.16 -12.30
CA HIS A 217 7.56 -6.25 -13.49
C HIS A 217 6.64 -5.04 -13.67
N SER A 218 6.61 -4.08 -12.73
CA SER A 218 5.74 -2.91 -12.81
C SER A 218 6.33 -1.85 -13.73
N GLY A 219 5.69 -1.60 -14.88
CA GLY A 219 6.11 -0.57 -15.83
C GLY A 219 6.17 0.83 -15.21
N ASN A 220 5.18 1.19 -14.37
CA ASN A 220 5.21 2.45 -13.62
C ASN A 220 6.43 2.54 -12.68
N THR A 221 6.76 1.45 -11.98
CA THR A 221 7.91 1.45 -11.05
C THR A 221 9.22 1.60 -11.80
N LYS A 222 9.42 0.84 -12.89
CA LYS A 222 10.56 0.98 -13.79
C LYS A 222 10.71 2.40 -14.33
N ARG A 223 9.61 3.05 -14.69
CA ARG A 223 9.64 4.45 -15.16
C ARG A 223 10.12 5.41 -14.06
N LEU A 224 9.70 5.24 -12.81
CA LEU A 224 10.20 6.09 -11.72
C LEU A 224 11.71 5.92 -11.46
N VAL A 225 12.24 4.71 -11.64
CA VAL A 225 13.70 4.46 -11.63
C VAL A 225 14.38 5.23 -12.75
N GLN A 226 13.87 5.10 -13.98
CA GLN A 226 14.42 5.80 -15.14
C GLN A 226 14.38 7.32 -14.96
N VAL A 227 13.26 7.88 -14.48
CA VAL A 227 13.11 9.32 -14.22
C VAL A 227 14.10 9.81 -13.15
N SER A 228 14.39 8.99 -12.14
CA SER A 228 15.40 9.32 -11.11
C SER A 228 16.80 9.42 -11.72
N ILE A 229 17.16 8.47 -12.60
CA ILE A 229 18.45 8.44 -13.30
C ILE A 229 18.55 9.60 -14.31
N GLU A 230 17.49 9.85 -15.07
CA GLU A 230 17.38 10.99 -16.01
C GLU A 230 17.55 12.34 -15.30
N ALA A 231 17.13 12.44 -14.03
CA ALA A 231 17.34 13.62 -13.19
C ALA A 231 18.78 13.74 -12.63
N GLY A 232 19.69 12.82 -12.98
CA GLY A 232 21.10 12.84 -12.58
C GLY A 232 21.38 12.28 -11.19
N THR A 233 20.43 11.57 -10.57
CA THR A 233 20.56 11.02 -9.22
C THR A 233 20.63 9.48 -9.26
N PRO A 234 21.58 8.84 -8.55
CA PRO A 234 21.63 7.37 -8.45
C PRO A 234 20.30 6.80 -7.96
N ALA A 235 19.82 5.72 -8.57
CA ALA A 235 18.52 5.13 -8.26
C ALA A 235 18.64 3.62 -7.95
N TYR A 236 18.03 3.19 -6.85
CA TYR A 236 17.95 1.79 -6.43
C TYR A 236 16.51 1.31 -6.57
N HIS A 237 16.27 0.29 -7.39
CA HIS A 237 14.98 -0.40 -7.48
C HIS A 237 14.99 -1.54 -6.47
N VAL A 238 14.04 -1.55 -5.54
CA VAL A 238 13.86 -2.64 -4.57
C VAL A 238 12.40 -3.08 -4.47
N GLU A 239 12.15 -4.38 -4.25
CA GLU A 239 10.82 -4.85 -3.88
C GLU A 239 10.61 -4.82 -2.36
N THR A 240 11.63 -5.19 -1.59
CA THR A 240 11.54 -5.35 -0.14
C THR A 240 12.70 -4.70 0.59
N GLU A 241 12.57 -4.51 1.91
CA GLU A 241 13.63 -4.00 2.76
C GLU A 241 14.88 -4.89 2.79
N LYS A 242 14.73 -6.17 2.42
CA LYS A 242 15.82 -7.16 2.40
C LYS A 242 16.82 -6.93 1.27
N GLU A 243 16.44 -6.19 0.24
CA GLU A 243 17.31 -5.84 -0.88
C GLU A 243 18.18 -4.60 -0.60
N ILE A 244 17.95 -3.93 0.53
CA ILE A 244 18.75 -2.79 0.97
C ILE A 244 20.10 -3.27 1.50
N ARG A 245 21.17 -3.03 0.74
CA ARG A 245 22.56 -3.28 1.15
C ARG A 245 23.13 -2.03 1.81
N LYS A 246 23.47 -2.10 3.10
CA LYS A 246 23.85 -0.92 3.91
C LYS A 246 25.12 -0.22 3.39
N GLU A 247 25.98 -0.99 2.73
CA GLU A 247 27.22 -0.55 2.14
C GLU A 247 26.98 0.45 1.00
N ASP A 248 25.90 0.27 0.23
CA ASP A 248 25.54 1.14 -0.90
C ASP A 248 25.17 2.56 -0.44
N PHE A 249 24.75 2.70 0.82
CA PHE A 249 24.34 3.98 1.42
C PHE A 249 25.43 4.63 2.28
N LYS A 250 26.63 4.04 2.32
CA LYS A 250 27.71 4.53 3.18
C LYS A 250 28.11 5.94 2.77
N GLY A 251 28.05 6.85 3.75
CA GLY A 251 28.41 8.25 3.53
C GLY A 251 27.30 9.09 2.92
N MET A 252 26.09 8.56 2.68
CA MET A 252 24.93 9.38 2.33
C MET A 252 24.34 10.06 3.57
N GLU A 253 23.63 11.16 3.37
CA GLU A 253 22.95 11.93 4.40
C GLU A 253 21.43 11.91 4.21
N VAL A 254 20.97 12.12 2.98
CA VAL A 254 19.55 12.20 2.63
C VAL A 254 19.22 11.25 1.50
N VAL A 255 18.31 10.33 1.74
CA VAL A 255 17.81 9.38 0.73
C VAL A 255 16.38 9.73 0.37
N GLY A 256 16.10 9.88 -0.93
CA GLY A 256 14.74 9.99 -1.44
C GLY A 256 14.10 8.62 -1.53
N VAL A 257 12.86 8.48 -1.10
CA VAL A 257 12.09 7.24 -1.26
C VAL A 257 10.81 7.56 -2.03
N THR A 258 10.54 6.80 -3.07
CA THR A 258 9.27 6.81 -3.79
C THR A 258 8.79 5.38 -4.00
N ALA A 259 7.59 5.20 -4.53
CA ALA A 259 7.06 3.87 -4.79
C ALA A 259 6.09 3.85 -5.96
N GLY A 260 6.06 2.69 -6.63
CA GLY A 260 5.13 2.42 -7.71
C GLY A 260 3.66 2.54 -7.29
N ALA A 261 2.79 2.83 -8.27
CA ALA A 261 1.35 2.94 -8.06
C ALA A 261 0.68 1.64 -7.55
N SER A 262 1.36 0.49 -7.64
CA SER A 262 0.94 -0.82 -7.14
C SER A 262 1.63 -1.24 -5.83
N THR A 263 2.38 -0.34 -5.18
CA THR A 263 3.10 -0.65 -3.94
C THR A 263 2.29 -0.22 -2.70
N PRO A 264 1.96 -1.14 -1.78
CA PRO A 264 1.22 -0.81 -0.56
C PRO A 264 2.09 -0.09 0.48
N ASN A 265 1.44 0.72 1.32
CA ASN A 265 2.12 1.53 2.35
C ASN A 265 2.99 0.73 3.31
N TRP A 266 2.62 -0.51 3.64
CA TRP A 266 3.39 -1.33 4.57
C TRP A 266 4.77 -1.71 4.00
N MET A 267 4.88 -1.96 2.68
CA MET A 267 6.16 -2.21 2.02
C MET A 267 7.04 -0.97 2.03
N ILE A 268 6.46 0.19 1.69
CA ILE A 268 7.15 1.48 1.67
C ILE A 268 7.69 1.79 3.08
N LYS A 269 6.87 1.64 4.12
CA LYS A 269 7.27 1.86 5.51
C LYS A 269 8.39 0.91 5.94
N SER A 270 8.38 -0.36 5.52
CA SER A 270 9.47 -1.29 5.82
C SER A 270 10.80 -0.85 5.22
N VAL A 271 10.80 -0.42 3.95
CA VAL A 271 12.01 0.09 3.27
C VAL A 271 12.50 1.39 3.91
N VAL A 272 11.61 2.36 4.15
CA VAL A 272 11.94 3.61 4.84
C VAL A 272 12.59 3.33 6.19
N LYS A 273 12.04 2.40 6.96
CA LYS A 273 12.57 2.01 8.27
C LYS A 273 13.97 1.41 8.18
N GLU A 274 14.24 0.55 7.20
CA GLU A 274 15.57 -0.04 7.03
C GLU A 274 16.61 1.04 6.68
N ILE A 275 16.26 1.99 5.81
CA ILE A 275 17.12 3.12 5.44
C ILE A 275 17.35 4.06 6.63
N GLU A 276 16.30 4.43 7.38
CA GLU A 276 16.44 5.24 8.60
C GLU A 276 17.37 4.61 9.64
N GLY A 277 17.42 3.26 9.68
CA GLY A 277 18.30 2.49 10.54
C GLY A 277 19.78 2.56 10.17
N ILE A 278 20.12 3.06 8.98
CA ILE A 278 21.49 3.29 8.53
C ILE A 278 22.01 4.59 9.13
N LYS A 279 23.24 4.59 9.64
CA LYS A 279 23.87 5.79 10.20
C LYS A 279 24.15 6.81 9.09
N GLY A 280 23.61 8.01 9.22
CA GLY A 280 23.91 9.13 8.31
C GLY A 280 25.32 9.68 8.50
N ARG A 281 25.88 10.34 7.48
CA ARG A 281 27.23 10.94 7.51
C ARG A 281 27.49 11.79 8.75
N ASN A 282 26.54 12.66 9.10
CA ASN A 282 26.68 13.67 10.17
C ASN A 282 26.04 13.24 11.50
N GLU A 283 25.44 12.05 11.60
CA GLU A 283 24.78 11.61 12.83
C GLU A 283 25.80 11.23 13.91
N THR A 284 25.72 11.90 15.07
CA THR A 284 26.55 11.56 16.23
C THR A 284 26.09 10.26 16.89
N ALA A 285 26.98 9.62 17.65
CA ALA A 285 26.64 8.42 18.41
C ALA A 285 25.54 8.70 19.45
N ILE A 286 25.55 9.91 20.04
CA ILE A 286 24.58 10.35 21.05
C ILE A 286 23.20 10.52 20.43
N GLU A 287 23.08 11.21 19.28
CA GLU A 287 21.79 11.37 18.59
C GLU A 287 21.22 10.02 18.16
N CYS A 288 22.07 9.12 17.63
CA CYS A 288 21.65 7.77 17.28
C CYS A 288 21.11 7.00 18.51
N TRP A 289 21.78 7.12 19.65
CA TRP A 289 21.34 6.52 20.90
C TRP A 289 20.03 7.12 21.42
N LEU A 290 19.91 8.45 21.44
CA LEU A 290 18.69 9.15 21.87
C LEU A 290 17.49 8.77 21.01
N ASN A 291 17.65 8.73 19.69
CA ASN A 291 16.60 8.30 18.77
C ASN A 291 16.19 6.84 18.99
N LYS A 292 17.15 5.94 19.23
CA LYS A 292 16.86 4.53 19.55
C LYS A 292 16.14 4.40 20.88
N ALA A 293 16.56 5.13 21.91
CA ALA A 293 15.93 5.14 23.22
C ALA A 293 14.49 5.67 23.13
N PHE A 294 14.28 6.78 22.43
CA PHE A 294 12.94 7.35 22.21
C PHE A 294 12.03 6.37 21.45
N LYS A 295 12.49 5.79 20.34
CA LYS A 295 11.73 4.77 19.58
C LYS A 295 11.41 3.56 20.46
N PHE A 296 12.34 3.10 21.29
CA PHE A 296 12.11 2.00 22.22
C PHE A 296 11.01 2.35 23.24
N LEU A 297 11.05 3.52 23.87
CA LEU A 297 10.04 3.97 24.84
C LEU A 297 8.65 4.09 24.21
N LEU A 298 8.58 4.57 22.96
CA LEU A 298 7.33 4.69 22.21
C LEU A 298 6.75 3.32 21.84
N LEU A 299 7.56 2.44 21.24
CA LEU A 299 7.11 1.15 20.73
C LEU A 299 6.82 0.13 21.85
N SER A 300 7.47 0.26 23.01
CA SER A 300 7.19 -0.58 24.20
C SER A 300 5.94 -0.16 24.97
N ASN A 301 5.28 0.97 24.62
CA ASN A 301 4.22 1.61 25.39
C ASN A 301 4.66 2.17 26.77
N ILE A 302 5.96 2.30 27.05
CA ILE A 302 6.43 2.98 28.27
C ILE A 302 5.97 4.45 28.29
N MET A 303 6.00 5.15 27.14
CA MET A 303 5.51 6.53 27.05
C MET A 303 4.02 6.65 27.42
N VAL A 304 3.20 5.68 27.03
CA VAL A 304 1.77 5.64 27.37
C VAL A 304 1.59 5.45 28.88
N ALA A 305 2.39 4.55 29.47
CA ALA A 305 2.39 4.33 30.92
C ALA A 305 2.88 5.55 31.72
N LEU A 306 3.92 6.25 31.24
CA LEU A 306 4.38 7.52 31.82
C LEU A 306 3.29 8.61 31.75
N GLY A 307 2.52 8.66 30.65
CA GLY A 307 1.36 9.53 30.53
C GLY A 307 0.28 9.21 31.58
N ALA A 308 -0.03 7.93 31.80
CA ALA A 308 -0.97 7.50 32.83
C ALA A 308 -0.49 7.83 34.25
N PHE A 309 0.81 7.68 34.52
CA PHE A 309 1.44 8.10 35.77
C PHE A 309 1.27 9.59 36.01
N ALA A 310 1.65 10.42 35.01
CA ALA A 310 1.56 11.87 35.11
C ALA A 310 0.11 12.35 35.31
N LEU A 311 -0.85 11.74 34.60
CA LEU A 311 -2.27 12.05 34.75
C LEU A 311 -2.79 11.70 36.16
N SER A 312 -2.34 10.58 36.74
CA SER A 312 -2.68 10.18 38.11
C SER A 312 -2.10 11.16 39.14
N CYS A 313 -0.84 11.62 38.96
CA CYS A 313 -0.26 12.68 39.78
C CYS A 313 -1.07 13.99 39.68
N ALA A 314 -1.41 14.41 38.46
CA ALA A 314 -2.19 15.62 38.25
C ALA A 314 -3.57 15.54 38.92
N ALA A 315 -4.26 14.41 38.80
CA ALA A 315 -5.55 14.18 39.44
C ALA A 315 -5.47 14.27 40.97
N ALA A 316 -4.40 13.75 41.58
CA ALA A 316 -4.18 13.84 43.02
C ALA A 316 -4.01 15.30 43.48
N VAL A 317 -3.20 16.08 42.76
CA VAL A 317 -2.97 17.50 43.03
C VAL A 317 -4.26 18.31 42.88
N LEU A 318 -4.98 18.13 41.77
CA LEU A 318 -6.22 18.85 41.49
C LEU A 318 -7.35 18.51 42.47
N SER A 319 -7.35 17.30 43.02
CA SER A 319 -8.33 16.86 44.03
C SER A 319 -8.02 17.37 45.44
N GLY A 320 -6.97 18.18 45.63
CA GLY A 320 -6.54 18.66 46.95
C GLY A 320 -6.04 17.55 47.88
N ARG A 321 -5.70 16.37 47.33
CA ARG A 321 -5.20 15.23 48.12
C ARG A 321 -3.68 15.34 48.26
N ARG A 322 -3.14 14.79 49.36
CA ARG A 322 -1.68 14.62 49.46
C ARG A 322 -1.21 13.67 48.37
N LEU A 323 -0.14 14.05 47.68
CA LEU A 323 0.45 13.23 46.63
C LEU A 323 0.99 11.92 47.21
N SER A 324 0.31 10.82 46.91
CA SER A 324 0.80 9.47 47.17
C SER A 324 1.28 8.86 45.86
N ILE A 325 2.52 8.38 45.85
CA ILE A 325 3.15 7.79 44.66
C ILE A 325 2.51 6.44 44.27
N THR A 326 1.80 5.80 45.19
CA THR A 326 1.24 4.47 44.99
C THR A 326 0.18 4.43 43.88
N TYR A 327 -0.72 5.41 43.82
CA TYR A 327 -1.74 5.47 42.75
C TYR A 327 -1.11 5.70 41.36
N PRO A 328 -0.19 6.66 41.16
CA PRO A 328 0.56 6.78 39.91
C PRO A 328 1.32 5.52 39.50
N LEU A 329 1.97 4.82 40.44
CA LEU A 329 2.67 3.58 40.14
C LEU A 329 1.70 2.48 39.69
N VAL A 330 0.57 2.31 40.40
CA VAL A 330 -0.49 1.38 39.97
C VAL A 330 -0.96 1.71 38.56
N SER A 331 -1.24 2.98 38.25
CA SER A 331 -1.64 3.42 36.91
C SER A 331 -0.58 3.09 35.85
N PHE A 332 0.70 3.37 36.13
CA PHE A 332 1.82 3.08 35.23
C PHE A 332 1.88 1.60 34.87
N PHE A 333 2.03 0.74 35.89
CA PHE A 333 2.28 -0.68 35.68
C PHE A 333 1.07 -1.40 35.08
N TYR A 334 -0.14 -1.00 35.48
CA TYR A 334 -1.37 -1.51 34.90
C TYR A 334 -1.50 -1.15 33.42
N ILE A 335 -1.34 0.13 33.07
CA ILE A 335 -1.48 0.61 31.69
C ILE A 335 -0.39 0.03 30.79
N TYR A 336 0.85 -0.06 31.26
CA TYR A 336 1.92 -0.75 30.53
C TYR A 336 1.55 -2.20 30.22
N ALA A 337 1.16 -2.95 31.25
CA ALA A 337 0.85 -4.37 31.12
C ALA A 337 -0.32 -4.63 30.17
N ILE A 338 -1.43 -3.92 30.31
CA ILE A 338 -2.63 -4.17 29.49
C ILE A 338 -2.36 -3.82 28.01
N HIS A 339 -1.61 -2.76 27.72
CA HIS A 339 -1.28 -2.40 26.33
C HIS A 339 -0.31 -3.41 25.71
N VAL A 340 0.70 -3.87 26.45
CA VAL A 340 1.61 -4.91 25.97
C VAL A 340 0.87 -6.23 25.73
N PHE A 341 0.02 -6.64 26.67
CA PHE A 341 -0.79 -7.84 26.56
C PHE A 341 -1.77 -7.80 25.39
N TYR A 342 -2.51 -6.69 25.23
CA TYR A 342 -3.47 -6.50 24.13
C TYR A 342 -2.81 -6.66 22.76
N ARG A 343 -1.59 -6.13 22.60
CA ARG A 343 -0.82 -6.28 21.35
C ARG A 343 -0.41 -7.72 21.05
N PHE A 344 -0.23 -8.56 22.06
CA PHE A 344 0.01 -9.99 21.84
C PHE A 344 -1.25 -10.77 21.45
N LEU A 345 -2.44 -10.27 21.80
CA LEU A 345 -3.72 -10.84 21.39
C LEU A 345 -4.14 -10.38 19.99
N ASP A 346 -3.82 -9.14 19.62
CA ASP A 346 -4.10 -8.55 18.31
C ASP A 346 -3.13 -9.03 17.22
N LYS A 347 -3.21 -10.32 16.86
CA LYS A 347 -2.36 -10.96 15.81
C LYS A 347 -2.92 -10.80 14.38
N GLY A 348 -3.89 -9.92 14.18
CA GLY A 348 -4.64 -9.77 12.92
C GLY A 348 -4.12 -8.65 12.01
N ALA A 349 -5.09 -7.92 11.42
CA ALA A 349 -4.87 -6.85 10.43
C ALA A 349 -3.93 -5.72 10.91
N SER A 350 -3.67 -5.62 12.21
CA SER A 350 -2.72 -4.68 12.82
C SER A 350 -1.28 -4.83 12.31
N THR A 351 -0.84 -6.05 11.95
CA THR A 351 0.50 -6.30 11.37
C THR A 351 0.71 -5.55 10.05
N TYR A 352 -0.35 -5.40 9.25
CA TYR A 352 -0.30 -4.66 7.99
C TYR A 352 -0.48 -3.15 8.18
N ASN A 353 -1.13 -2.72 9.27
CA ASN A 353 -1.39 -1.31 9.56
C ASN A 353 -0.21 -0.62 10.29
N ASP A 354 0.46 -1.33 11.20
CA ASP A 354 1.63 -0.86 11.96
C ASP A 354 2.77 -1.90 11.93
N PRO A 355 3.46 -2.05 10.78
CA PRO A 355 4.54 -3.02 10.63
C PRO A 355 5.74 -2.72 11.52
N GLU A 356 5.98 -1.44 11.86
CA GLU A 356 7.09 -1.06 12.73
C GLU A 356 6.93 -1.64 14.12
N ARG A 357 5.74 -1.46 14.72
CA ARG A 357 5.40 -2.00 16.03
C ARG A 357 5.31 -3.51 16.02
N ALA A 358 4.68 -4.12 15.00
CA ALA A 358 4.61 -5.57 14.88
C ALA A 358 6.01 -6.21 14.85
N GLY A 359 6.94 -5.66 14.07
CA GLY A 359 8.33 -6.10 14.03
C GLY A 359 9.05 -5.93 15.38
N PHE A 360 8.82 -4.81 16.08
CA PHE A 360 9.40 -4.56 17.41
C PHE A 360 8.94 -5.59 18.44
N TYR A 361 7.64 -5.90 18.47
CA TYR A 361 7.06 -6.89 19.38
C TYR A 361 7.52 -8.32 19.07
N SER A 362 7.67 -8.67 17.79
CA SER A 362 8.24 -9.95 17.39
C SER A 362 9.68 -10.12 17.89
N ARG A 363 10.52 -9.09 17.70
CA ARG A 363 11.92 -9.09 18.12
C ARG A 363 12.10 -9.14 19.64
N HIS A 364 11.27 -8.42 20.40
CA HIS A 364 11.39 -8.32 21.86
C HIS A 364 10.34 -9.15 22.61
N ARG A 365 9.77 -10.18 21.97
CA ARG A 365 8.62 -10.92 22.49
C ARG A 365 8.80 -11.44 23.92
N VAL A 366 9.94 -12.06 24.20
CA VAL A 366 10.24 -12.64 25.52
C VAL A 366 10.35 -11.53 26.58
N PHE A 367 11.13 -10.49 26.28
CA PHE A 367 11.32 -9.36 27.19
C PHE A 367 10.02 -8.62 27.49
N LEU A 368 9.23 -8.28 26.47
CA LEU A 368 7.95 -7.59 26.62
C LEU A 368 6.92 -8.47 27.35
N GLY A 369 6.89 -9.78 27.06
CA GLY A 369 6.03 -10.73 27.77
C GLY A 369 6.35 -10.81 29.26
N LEU A 370 7.62 -11.00 29.61
CA LEU A 370 8.06 -11.08 31.01
C LEU A 370 7.84 -9.75 31.75
N SER A 371 8.22 -8.62 31.16
CA SER A 371 8.02 -7.30 31.77
C SER A 371 6.54 -6.97 31.97
N SER A 372 5.66 -7.40 31.06
CA SER A 372 4.21 -7.26 31.22
C SER A 372 3.70 -8.05 32.42
N ILE A 373 4.10 -9.32 32.57
CA ILE A 373 3.68 -10.16 33.70
C ILE A 373 4.18 -9.58 35.03
N LEU A 374 5.46 -9.19 35.09
CA LEU A 374 6.05 -8.55 36.27
C LEU A 374 5.33 -7.25 36.62
N SER A 375 4.93 -6.45 35.62
CA SER A 375 4.17 -5.23 35.83
C SER A 375 2.78 -5.49 36.40
N ILE A 376 2.08 -6.54 35.97
CA ILE A 376 0.79 -6.94 36.58
C ILE A 376 1.00 -7.30 38.05
N ILE A 377 2.00 -8.12 38.36
CA ILE A 377 2.31 -8.51 39.74
C ILE A 377 2.60 -7.29 40.61
N PHE A 378 3.45 -6.37 40.12
CA PHE A 378 3.78 -5.15 40.85
C PHE A 378 2.56 -4.25 41.04
N ALA A 379 1.72 -4.10 40.00
CA ALA A 379 0.49 -3.33 40.10
C ALA A 379 -0.48 -3.91 41.15
N LEU A 380 -0.60 -5.24 41.23
CA LEU A 380 -1.42 -5.92 42.24
C LEU A 380 -0.87 -5.78 43.66
N ILE A 381 0.46 -5.88 43.85
CA ILE A 381 1.12 -5.67 45.14
C ILE A 381 0.86 -4.23 45.63
N GLN A 382 1.03 -3.24 44.74
CA GLN A 382 0.78 -1.85 45.09
C GLN A 382 -0.71 -1.59 45.34
N ALA A 383 -1.61 -2.19 44.56
CA ALA A 383 -3.05 -2.11 44.78
C ALA A 383 -3.47 -2.71 46.13
N TYR A 384 -2.83 -3.80 46.55
CA TYR A 384 -3.08 -4.41 47.86
C TYR A 384 -2.74 -3.46 49.01
N SER A 385 -1.65 -2.69 48.89
CA SER A 385 -1.29 -1.66 49.88
C SER A 385 -2.32 -0.52 49.99
N LEU A 386 -3.15 -0.31 48.96
CA LEU A 386 -4.24 0.67 48.93
C LEU A 386 -5.58 0.09 49.43
N GLY A 387 -5.64 -1.21 49.70
CA GLY A 387 -6.80 -1.92 50.21
C GLY A 387 -7.52 -2.80 49.18
N ILE A 388 -8.25 -3.79 49.70
CA ILE A 388 -8.89 -4.86 48.90
C ILE A 388 -9.86 -4.35 47.83
N ARG A 389 -10.51 -3.20 48.05
CA ARG A 389 -11.43 -2.58 47.08
C ARG A 389 -10.71 -2.22 45.78
N VAL A 390 -9.48 -1.71 45.87
CA VAL A 390 -8.68 -1.33 44.69
C VAL A 390 -8.27 -2.57 43.90
N VAL A 391 -7.89 -3.64 44.60
CA VAL A 391 -7.57 -4.95 43.99
C VAL A 391 -8.77 -5.50 43.23
N ILE A 392 -9.97 -5.48 43.82
CA ILE A 392 -11.19 -5.97 43.17
C ILE A 392 -11.48 -5.16 41.90
N ILE A 393 -11.46 -3.82 41.99
CA ILE A 393 -11.70 -2.94 40.83
C ILE A 393 -10.69 -3.23 39.71
N MET A 394 -9.40 -3.37 40.02
CA MET A 394 -8.38 -3.67 39.03
C MET A 394 -8.54 -5.04 38.40
N SER A 395 -8.87 -6.07 39.18
CA SER A 395 -9.16 -7.41 38.66
C SER A 395 -10.36 -7.39 37.72
N CYS A 396 -11.43 -6.67 38.07
CA CYS A 396 -12.59 -6.47 37.20
C CYS A 396 -12.23 -5.74 35.91
N LEU A 397 -11.46 -4.64 35.97
CA LEU A 397 -11.02 -3.90 34.78
C LEU A 397 -10.11 -4.74 33.89
N SER A 398 -9.22 -5.55 34.48
CA SER A 398 -8.36 -6.50 33.75
C SER A 398 -9.19 -7.53 32.99
N LEU A 399 -10.16 -8.15 33.67
CA LEU A 399 -11.09 -9.10 33.06
C LEU A 399 -11.88 -8.45 31.92
N LEU A 400 -12.41 -7.24 32.14
CA LEU A 400 -13.17 -6.51 31.12
C LEU A 400 -12.32 -6.16 29.90
N GLY A 401 -11.05 -5.77 30.10
CA GLY A 401 -10.09 -5.55 29.02
C GLY A 401 -9.78 -6.81 28.21
N VAL A 402 -9.67 -7.96 28.87
CA VAL A 402 -9.53 -9.27 28.21
C VAL A 402 -10.79 -9.60 27.42
N PHE A 403 -11.99 -9.45 28.00
CA PHE A 403 -13.25 -9.71 27.30
C PHE A 403 -13.47 -8.79 26.10
N TYR A 404 -13.06 -7.53 26.16
CA TYR A 404 -13.11 -6.62 25.01
C TYR A 404 -12.18 -7.07 23.87
N SER A 405 -11.05 -7.68 24.20
CA SER A 405 -10.05 -8.15 23.24
C SER A 405 -10.37 -9.52 22.63
N ILE A 406 -11.19 -10.33 23.30
CA ILE A 406 -11.69 -11.58 22.76
C ILE A 406 -12.92 -11.26 21.90
N PRO A 407 -12.99 -11.71 20.63
CA PRO A 407 -14.21 -11.59 19.87
C PRO A 407 -15.31 -12.44 20.53
N ILE A 408 -16.16 -11.80 21.36
CA ILE A 408 -17.25 -12.45 22.11
C ILE A 408 -18.27 -13.08 21.16
N VAL A 409 -18.37 -12.55 19.94
CA VAL A 409 -19.20 -13.12 18.88
C VAL A 409 -18.35 -14.10 18.06
N PRO A 410 -18.65 -15.42 18.09
CA PRO A 410 -18.04 -16.38 17.18
C PRO A 410 -18.25 -15.91 15.74
N SER A 411 -17.28 -16.13 14.86
CA SER A 411 -17.34 -15.65 13.47
C SER A 411 -18.62 -16.07 12.73
N GLY A 412 -19.27 -17.17 13.13
CA GLY A 412 -20.54 -17.62 12.56
C GLY A 412 -21.80 -16.83 12.97
N VAL A 413 -21.76 -15.99 14.01
CA VAL A 413 -22.96 -15.30 14.56
C VAL A 413 -23.01 -13.81 14.20
N ARG A 414 -21.95 -13.25 13.59
CA ARG A 414 -21.89 -11.83 13.16
C ARG A 414 -22.80 -11.48 11.96
N HIS A 415 -23.57 -12.44 11.43
CA HIS A 415 -24.36 -12.30 10.20
C HIS A 415 -25.85 -12.00 10.42
N LEU A 416 -26.28 -11.65 11.64
CA LEU A 416 -27.68 -11.36 11.97
C LEU A 416 -27.98 -9.88 12.34
N SER A 417 -27.05 -8.97 12.06
CA SER A 417 -27.25 -7.52 12.31
C SER A 417 -26.77 -6.67 11.14
#